data_AF-A0AAU6XYZ7-F1
#
_entry.id   AF-A0AAU6XYZ7-F1
#
_cell.length_a   1.000
_cell.length_b   1.000
_cell.length_c   1.000
_cell.angle_alpha   90.00
_cell.angle_beta   90.00
_cell.angle_gamma   90.00
#
_symmetry.space_group_name_H-M   'P 1'
#
loop_
_entity.id
_entity.type
_entity.pdbx_description
1 polymer ?
#
loop_
_entity_poly.entity_id
_entity_poly.type
_entity_poly.pdbx_seq_one_letter_code
_entity_poly.pdbx_strand_id
1 'polypeptide(L)'
;MQVICFEDEAFYEMLDRLYKRYKADNNINEEKWITGDMAMKRLGISSKTSLQKFRDEGRIRFVPVTPKNFLYDSDSINAYLDSKAQNTF
;
A
#
# COMPACT_ATOMS: atom_id res chain seq x y z
N MET A 1 29.66 3.88 -25.68
CA MET A 1 28.83 3.56 -24.49
C MET A 1 29.08 4.65 -23.47
N GLN A 2 28.09 5.48 -23.16
CA GLN A 2 28.22 6.48 -22.10
C GLN A 2 27.91 5.80 -20.78
N VAL A 3 28.94 5.59 -19.97
CA VAL A 3 28.84 4.95 -18.66
C VAL A 3 28.87 6.05 -17.62
N ILE A 4 27.81 6.19 -16.86
CA ILE A 4 27.75 7.07 -15.70
C ILE A 4 28.06 6.20 -14.49
N CYS A 5 29.20 6.41 -13.85
CA CYS A 5 29.56 5.70 -12.62
C CYS A 5 29.09 6.53 -11.44
N PHE A 6 28.27 5.91 -10.59
CA PHE A 6 27.85 6.45 -9.30
C PHE A 6 28.45 5.60 -8.18
N GLU A 7 28.67 6.24 -7.05
CA GLU A 7 28.84 5.53 -5.79
C GLU A 7 27.47 4.98 -5.34
N ASP A 8 27.43 3.80 -4.72
CA ASP A 8 26.16 3.09 -4.44
C ASP A 8 25.15 3.97 -3.68
N GLU A 9 25.60 4.71 -2.68
CA GLU A 9 24.74 5.62 -1.90
C GLU A 9 24.17 6.76 -2.76
N ALA A 10 25.00 7.35 -3.62
CA ALA A 10 24.58 8.44 -4.51
C ALA A 10 23.56 7.96 -5.55
N PHE A 11 23.66 6.71 -6.01
CA PHE A 11 22.70 6.11 -6.91
C PHE A 11 21.32 5.95 -6.26
N TYR A 12 21.27 5.40 -5.04
CA TYR A 12 20.02 5.24 -4.30
C TYR A 12 19.41 6.59 -3.93
N GLU A 13 20.22 7.57 -3.55
CA GLU A 13 19.73 8.91 -3.24
C GLU A 13 19.13 9.61 -4.47
N MET A 14 19.76 9.46 -5.64
CA MET A 14 19.23 9.99 -6.90
C MET A 14 17.90 9.35 -7.27
N LEU A 15 17.78 8.02 -7.13
CA LEU A 15 16.54 7.29 -7.36
C LEU A 15 15.41 7.75 -6.44
N ASP A 16 15.70 7.92 -5.16
CA ASP A 16 14.70 8.36 -4.18
C ASP A 16 14.24 9.80 -4.46
N ARG A 17 15.16 10.69 -4.84
CA ARG A 17 14.83 12.06 -5.29
C ARG A 17 13.98 12.06 -6.56
N LEU A 18 14.31 11.22 -7.55
CA LEU A 18 13.54 11.07 -8.78
C LEU A 18 12.12 10.56 -8.47
N TYR A 19 12.01 9.52 -7.64
CA TYR A 19 10.73 8.94 -7.25
C TYR A 19 9.84 9.93 -6.49
N LYS A 20 10.41 10.67 -5.53
CA LYS A 20 9.72 11.74 -4.80
C LYS A 20 9.21 12.83 -5.75
N ARG A 21 10.05 13.29 -6.68
CA ARG A 21 9.66 14.29 -7.68
C ARG A 21 8.56 13.77 -8.61
N TYR A 22 8.68 12.54 -9.09
CA TYR A 22 7.66 11.90 -9.91
C TYR A 22 6.31 11.78 -9.18
N LYS A 23 6.32 11.36 -7.90
CA LYS A 23 5.11 11.32 -7.06
C LYS A 23 4.47 12.69 -6.91
N ALA A 24 5.27 13.72 -6.65
CA ALA A 24 4.79 15.10 -6.49
C ALA A 24 4.20 15.65 -7.80
N ASP A 25 4.89 15.47 -8.93
CA ASP A 25 4.48 15.97 -10.24
C ASP A 25 3.20 15.30 -10.74
N ASN A 26 2.99 14.01 -10.42
CA ASN A 26 1.80 13.26 -10.83
C ASN A 26 0.70 13.25 -9.76
N ASN A 27 0.88 14.00 -8.67
CA ASN A 27 -0.04 14.04 -7.53
C ASN A 27 -0.44 12.63 -7.05
N ILE A 28 0.51 11.68 -7.13
CA ILE A 28 0.33 10.29 -6.71
C ILE A 28 0.43 10.30 -5.18
N ASN A 29 -0.64 10.74 -4.54
CA ASN A 29 -0.93 10.36 -3.18
C ASN A 29 -1.39 8.91 -3.26
N GLU A 30 -0.46 7.98 -3.10
CA GLU A 30 -0.85 6.67 -2.57
C GLU A 30 -1.49 6.97 -1.21
N GLU A 31 -2.82 7.03 -1.22
CA GLU A 31 -3.59 7.18 0.01
C GLU A 31 -3.22 5.99 0.89
N LYS A 32 -2.31 6.23 1.82
CA LYS A 32 -1.89 5.23 2.79
C LYS A 32 -3.09 4.72 3.56
N TRP A 33 -4.00 5.64 3.89
CA TRP A 33 -5.23 5.36 4.59
C TRP A 33 -6.41 5.39 3.64
N ILE A 34 -6.92 4.21 3.29
CA ILE A 34 -8.07 4.05 2.41
C ILE A 34 -9.35 3.77 3.19
N THR A 35 -10.49 4.12 2.60
CA THR A 35 -11.81 3.83 3.19
C THR A 35 -12.13 2.34 3.13
N GLY A 36 -13.09 1.89 3.93
CA GLY A 36 -13.56 0.50 3.90
C GLY A 36 -14.03 0.04 2.52
N ASP A 37 -14.69 0.90 1.74
CA ASP A 37 -15.16 0.55 0.40
C ASP A 37 -13.99 0.34 -0.58
N MET A 38 -12.94 1.15 -0.48
CA MET A 38 -11.71 0.95 -1.26
C MET A 38 -10.93 -0.28 -0.81
N ALA A 39 -10.85 -0.53 0.49
CA ALA A 39 -10.24 -1.75 1.03
C ALA A 39 -10.96 -3.01 0.53
N MET A 40 -12.29 -3.00 0.52
CA MET A 40 -13.10 -4.11 -0.01
C MET A 40 -12.83 -4.34 -1.50
N LYS A 41 -12.78 -3.27 -2.30
CA LYS A 41 -12.41 -3.37 -3.73
C LYS A 41 -11.01 -3.96 -3.92
N ARG A 42 -10.01 -3.50 -3.16
CA ARG A 42 -8.63 -4.00 -3.22
C ARG A 42 -8.52 -5.48 -2.85
N LEU A 43 -9.26 -5.90 -1.82
CA LEU A 43 -9.30 -7.29 -1.37
C LEU A 43 -10.21 -8.19 -2.22
N GLY A 44 -10.95 -7.63 -3.18
CA GLY A 44 -11.90 -8.37 -4.02
C GLY A 44 -13.11 -8.92 -3.26
N ILE A 45 -13.49 -8.30 -2.14
CA ILE A 45 -14.62 -8.74 -1.30
C ILE A 45 -15.82 -7.79 -1.42
N SER A 46 -17.03 -8.33 -1.33
CA SER A 46 -18.27 -7.55 -1.39
C SER A 46 -18.93 -7.34 -0.03
N SER A 47 -18.56 -8.14 0.98
CA SER A 47 -19.21 -8.13 2.28
C SER A 47 -18.45 -7.37 3.36
N LYS A 48 -19.16 -6.47 4.04
CA LYS A 48 -18.66 -5.78 5.25
C LYS A 48 -18.34 -6.74 6.39
N THR A 49 -19.01 -7.89 6.48
CA THR A 49 -18.71 -8.92 7.49
C THR A 49 -17.38 -9.61 7.23
N SER A 50 -16.97 -9.76 5.96
CA SER A 50 -15.64 -10.25 5.62
C SER A 50 -14.57 -9.25 6.05
N LEU A 51 -14.78 -7.96 5.78
CA LEU A 51 -13.87 -6.89 6.24
C LEU A 51 -13.78 -6.78 7.77
N GLN A 52 -14.88 -7.10 8.49
CA GLN A 52 -14.86 -7.24 9.95
C GLN A 52 -13.93 -8.38 10.38
N LYS A 53 -14.02 -9.57 9.77
CA LYS A 53 -13.13 -10.71 10.08
C LYS A 53 -11.66 -10.36 9.88
N PHE A 54 -11.30 -9.65 8.80
CA PHE A 54 -9.91 -9.22 8.58
C PHE A 54 -9.37 -8.34 9.70
N ARG A 55 -10.24 -7.54 10.34
CA ARG A 55 -9.88 -6.71 11.51
C ARG A 55 -9.78 -7.53 12.78
N ASP A 56 -10.79 -8.35 13.04
CA ASP A 56 -10.88 -9.17 14.25
C ASP A 56 -9.71 -10.17 14.33
N GLU A 57 -9.29 -10.70 13.18
CA GLU A 57 -8.16 -11.63 13.06
C GLU A 57 -6.81 -10.93 12.92
N GLY A 58 -6.77 -9.59 12.94
CA GLY A 58 -5.52 -8.81 12.85
C GLY A 58 -4.76 -8.96 11.53
N ARG A 59 -5.43 -9.40 10.46
CA ARG A 59 -4.81 -9.64 9.15
C ARG A 59 -4.40 -8.36 8.41
N ILE A 60 -5.12 -7.27 8.68
CA ILE A 60 -4.87 -5.95 8.09
C ILE A 60 -4.87 -4.88 9.16
N ARG A 61 -3.98 -3.89 9.01
CA ARG A 61 -3.92 -2.73 9.90
C ARG A 61 -5.05 -1.75 9.58
N PHE A 62 -5.72 -1.28 10.63
CA PHE A 62 -6.78 -0.30 10.53
C PHE A 62 -6.70 0.73 11.65
N VAL A 63 -7.31 1.90 11.41
CA VAL A 63 -7.43 2.98 12.39
C VAL A 63 -8.91 3.33 12.56
N PRO A 64 -9.46 3.29 13.78
CA PRO A 64 -10.79 3.82 14.05
C PRO A 64 -10.74 5.36 14.01
N VAL A 65 -11.50 5.97 13.11
CA VAL A 65 -11.65 7.44 13.04
C VAL A 65 -12.89 7.88 13.79
N THR A 66 -13.98 7.12 13.65
CA THR A 66 -15.20 7.27 14.45
C THR A 66 -15.71 5.88 14.84
N PRO A 67 -16.67 5.75 15.78
CA PRO A 67 -17.20 4.44 16.17
C PRO A 67 -17.79 3.63 15.01
N LYS A 68 -18.11 4.26 13.87
CA LYS A 68 -18.68 3.61 12.68
C LYS A 68 -17.75 3.64 11.45
N ASN A 69 -16.70 4.47 11.45
CA ASN A 69 -15.79 4.62 10.32
C ASN A 69 -14.37 4.21 10.67
N PHE A 70 -13.80 3.36 9.81
CA PHE A 70 -12.44 2.85 9.91
C PHE A 70 -11.69 3.17 8.63
N LEU A 71 -10.42 3.53 8.78
CA LEU A 71 -9.47 3.63 7.68
C LEU A 71 -8.54 2.44 7.71
N TYR A 72 -8.06 2.02 6.54
CA TYR A 72 -7.25 0.83 6.37
C TYR A 72 -5.91 1.21 5.75
N ASP A 73 -4.86 0.55 6.21
CA ASP A 73 -3.51 0.76 5.66
C ASP A 73 -3.39 0.00 4.33
N SER A 74 -3.23 0.75 3.24
CA SER A 74 -3.10 0.22 1.88
C SER A 74 -1.91 -0.74 1.75
N ASP A 75 -0.79 -0.41 2.40
CA ASP A 75 0.42 -1.23 2.40
C ASP A 75 0.18 -2.57 3.12
N SER A 76 -0.55 -2.53 4.24
CA SER A 76 -0.90 -3.73 4.99
C SER A 76 -1.81 -4.67 4.19
N ILE A 77 -2.69 -4.13 3.34
CA ILE A 77 -3.55 -4.92 2.47
C ILE A 77 -2.72 -5.61 1.39
N ASN A 78 -1.81 -4.87 0.74
CA ASN A 78 -0.92 -5.45 -0.27
C ASN A 78 -0.03 -6.55 0.35
N ALA A 79 0.57 -6.29 1.52
CA ALA A 79 1.36 -7.28 2.24
C ALA A 79 0.55 -8.56 2.59
N TYR A 80 -0.73 -8.41 2.95
CA TYR A 80 -1.60 -9.56 3.18
C TYR A 80 -1.82 -10.36 1.89
N LEU A 81 -2.09 -9.69 0.77
CA LEU A 81 -2.28 -10.34 -0.52
C LEU A 81 -1.01 -11.08 -0.96
N ASP A 82 0.15 -10.43 -0.84
CA ASP A 82 1.45 -11.03 -1.17
C ASP A 82 1.74 -12.26 -0.29
N SER A 83 1.40 -12.22 1.00
CA SER A 83 1.58 -13.36 1.90
C SER A 83 0.72 -14.58 1.54
N LYS A 84 -0.36 -14.36 0.78
CA LYS A 84 -1.28 -15.39 0.29
C LYS A 84 -1.10 -15.68 -1.19
N ALA A 85 -0.29 -14.90 -1.89
CA ALA A 85 0.00 -15.10 -3.30
C ALA A 85 0.74 -16.42 -3.47
N GLN A 86 0.32 -17.22 -4.44
CA GLN A 86 1.10 -18.37 -4.87
C GLN A 86 1.99 -17.92 -6.01
N ASN A 87 3.29 -17.82 -5.73
CA ASN A 87 4.27 -17.53 -6.76
C ASN A 87 4.27 -18.67 -7.76
N THR A 88 4.04 -18.33 -9.02
CA THR A 88 4.20 -19.27 -10.12
C THR A 88 5.58 -19.02 -10.71
N PHE A 89 6.42 -20.06 -10.72
CA PHE A 89 7.81 -20.10 -11.17
C PHE A 89 8.85 -19.48 -10.21
#